data_AF-A0A1F8RL33-F1
#
_entry.id   AF-A0A1F8RL33-F1
#
_cell.length_a   1.000
_cell.length_b   1.000
_cell.length_c   1.000
_cell.angle_alpha   90.00
_cell.angle_beta   90.00
_cell.angle_gamma   90.00
#
_symmetry.space_group_name_H-M   'P 1'
#
loop_
_entity.id
_entity.type
_entity.pdbx_description
1 polymer ?
#
loop_
_entity_poly.entity_id
_entity_poly.type
_entity_poly.pdbx_seq_one_letter_code
_entity_poly.pdbx_strand_id
1 'polypeptide(L)'
;MKSIRNFLRHLFASRFGGRRSEKATTPSVPNAPRVDFSYTVYWTKHVRQWDAARRAAVREALLQVIRQPGFEPNAYARRYTVTGLDDLAHSGASLIALKKVLAAFEDE
;
A
#
# COMPACT_ATOMS: atom_id res chain seq x y z
N MET A 1 9.02 1.40 24.46
CA MET A 1 8.99 2.11 23.15
C MET A 1 9.98 1.42 22.21
N LYS A 2 9.51 0.44 21.41
CA LYS A 2 10.35 -0.28 20.44
C LYS A 2 10.39 0.48 19.12
N SER A 3 11.56 0.45 18.48
CA SER A 3 12.09 1.51 17.61
C SER A 3 11.60 1.46 16.16
N ILE A 4 11.15 2.64 15.67
CA ILE A 4 10.80 2.97 14.28
C ILE A 4 11.92 2.60 13.28
N ARG A 5 13.18 2.41 13.74
CA ARG A 5 14.31 2.06 12.87
C ARG A 5 14.26 0.64 12.26
N ASN A 6 13.52 -0.30 12.85
CA ASN A 6 13.41 -1.65 12.26
C ASN A 6 12.36 -1.72 11.14
N PHE A 7 11.37 -0.82 11.14
CA PHE A 7 10.26 -0.75 10.19
C PHE A 7 10.72 -0.49 8.74
N LEU A 8 11.68 0.43 8.55
CA LEU A 8 12.23 0.74 7.22
C LEU A 8 13.12 -0.38 6.66
N ARG A 9 13.69 -1.23 7.51
CA ARG A 9 14.64 -2.28 7.08
C ARG A 9 13.94 -3.55 6.62
N HIS A 10 12.74 -3.86 7.13
CA HIS A 10 11.92 -4.99 6.65
C HIS A 10 11.05 -4.64 5.44
N LEU A 11 10.76 -3.36 5.20
CA LEU A 11 10.04 -2.90 4.02
C LEU A 11 10.78 -3.21 2.70
N PHE A 12 12.11 -3.39 2.74
CA PHE A 12 12.95 -3.67 1.57
C PHE A 12 13.47 -5.12 1.48
N ALA A 13 13.21 -5.96 2.48
CA ALA A 13 13.87 -7.27 2.60
C ALA A 13 12.99 -8.47 2.19
N SER A 14 11.87 -8.25 1.50
CA SER A 14 11.04 -9.36 1.02
C SER A 14 11.01 -9.47 -0.50
N ARG A 15 11.72 -10.53 -0.93
CA ARG A 15 11.42 -11.41 -2.07
C ARG A 15 12.28 -11.17 -3.31
N PHE A 16 13.19 -12.11 -3.59
CA PHE A 16 13.22 -12.87 -4.85
C PHE A 16 14.10 -14.12 -4.71
N GLY A 17 13.49 -15.21 -4.22
CA GLY A 17 13.95 -16.58 -4.47
C GLY A 17 12.82 -17.31 -5.20
N GLY A 18 13.02 -17.67 -6.47
CA GLY A 18 12.08 -18.47 -7.26
C GLY A 18 11.91 -17.99 -8.70
N ARG A 19 12.47 -18.76 -9.64
CA ARG A 19 12.55 -18.54 -11.10
C ARG A 19 11.19 -18.25 -11.77
N ARG A 20 11.11 -17.21 -12.60
CA ARG A 20 10.35 -17.20 -13.88
C ARG A 20 10.68 -15.96 -14.73
N SER A 21 11.10 -16.24 -15.98
CA SER A 21 11.09 -15.43 -17.20
C SER A 21 11.55 -13.97 -17.13
N GLU A 22 12.69 -13.69 -17.75
CA GLU A 22 13.07 -12.37 -18.26
C GLU A 22 11.91 -11.77 -19.07
N LYS A 23 11.14 -10.87 -18.48
CA LYS A 23 10.50 -9.79 -19.25
C LYS A 23 11.44 -8.60 -19.15
N ALA A 24 11.94 -8.17 -20.30
CA ALA A 24 12.87 -7.08 -20.50
C ALA A 24 12.62 -5.95 -19.49
N THR A 25 13.59 -5.79 -18.58
CA THR A 25 13.60 -4.70 -17.61
C THR A 25 13.88 -3.43 -18.41
N THR A 26 12.84 -2.67 -18.74
CA THR A 26 13.02 -1.29 -19.17
C THR A 26 13.89 -0.63 -18.09
N PRO A 27 15.03 -0.01 -18.43
CA PRO A 27 15.93 0.53 -17.43
C PRO A 27 15.14 1.48 -16.52
N SER A 28 15.04 1.11 -15.24
CA SER A 28 14.42 1.96 -14.22
C SER A 28 15.23 3.24 -14.18
N VAL A 29 14.66 4.34 -14.72
CA VAL A 29 15.30 5.65 -14.72
C VAL A 29 15.69 5.97 -13.27
N PRO A 30 17.00 6.13 -12.98
CA PRO A 30 17.45 6.51 -11.65
C PRO A 30 16.79 7.85 -11.33
N ASN A 31 15.95 7.91 -10.29
CA ASN A 31 15.18 9.09 -9.84
C ASN A 31 13.77 9.29 -10.42
N ALA A 32 13.18 8.35 -11.15
CA ALA A 32 11.73 8.43 -11.39
C ALA A 32 10.97 8.39 -10.04
N PRO A 33 10.02 9.31 -9.76
CA PRO A 33 9.24 9.28 -8.54
C PRO A 33 8.51 7.96 -8.39
N ARG A 34 8.86 7.20 -7.34
CA ARG A 34 8.19 5.93 -7.05
C ARG A 34 6.87 6.26 -6.37
N VAL A 35 5.80 6.34 -7.17
CA VAL A 35 4.44 6.64 -6.71
C VAL A 35 4.03 5.73 -5.55
N ASP A 36 4.35 4.44 -5.65
CA ASP A 36 4.13 3.45 -4.58
C ASP A 36 4.79 3.86 -3.26
N PHE A 37 6.04 4.33 -3.30
CA PHE A 37 6.76 4.78 -2.11
C PHE A 37 6.08 6.00 -1.49
N SER A 38 5.69 6.97 -2.33
CA SER A 38 5.01 8.19 -1.87
C SER A 38 3.69 7.88 -1.18
N TYR A 39 2.87 6.99 -1.77
CA TYR A 39 1.62 6.55 -1.14
C TYR A 39 1.86 5.73 0.12
N THR A 40 2.87 4.86 0.16
CA THR A 40 3.21 4.12 1.39
C THR A 40 3.57 5.09 2.52
N VAL A 41 4.43 6.08 2.28
CA VAL A 41 4.78 7.10 3.29
C VAL A 41 3.55 7.89 3.73
N TYR A 42 2.71 8.30 2.78
CA TYR A 42 1.45 8.99 3.07
C TYR A 42 0.56 8.16 4.00
N TRP A 43 0.31 6.90 3.67
CA TRP A 43 -0.57 6.04 4.47
C TRP A 43 0.02 5.67 5.81
N THR A 44 1.33 5.40 5.92
CA THR A 44 1.97 5.15 7.22
C THR A 44 1.78 6.32 8.18
N LYS A 45 1.85 7.57 7.68
CA LYS A 45 1.62 8.76 8.52
C LYS A 45 0.21 8.85 9.09
N HIS A 46 -0.79 8.35 8.37
CA HIS A 46 -2.20 8.38 8.79
C HIS A 46 -2.55 7.16 9.64
N VAL A 47 -2.22 5.95 9.17
CA VAL A 47 -2.56 4.69 9.83
C VAL A 47 -1.95 4.59 11.23
N ARG A 48 -0.76 5.15 11.47
CA ARG A 48 -0.14 5.19 12.81
C ARG A 48 -0.98 5.94 13.87
N GLN A 49 -1.91 6.79 13.43
CA GLN A 49 -2.80 7.56 14.31
C GLN A 49 -4.13 6.86 14.56
N TRP A 50 -4.38 5.74 13.88
CA TRP A 50 -5.62 4.98 14.01
C TRP A 50 -5.47 3.92 15.09
N ASP A 51 -6.57 3.68 15.81
CA ASP A 51 -6.67 2.53 16.70
C ASP A 51 -6.78 1.21 15.91
N ALA A 52 -6.70 0.08 16.63
CA ALA A 52 -6.80 -1.25 16.03
C ALA A 52 -8.17 -1.50 15.37
N ALA A 53 -9.25 -1.02 15.97
CA ALA A 53 -10.61 -1.25 15.46
C ALA A 53 -10.82 -0.56 14.11
N ARG A 54 -10.39 0.70 13.98
CA ARG A 54 -10.42 1.44 12.72
C ARG A 54 -9.54 0.80 11.65
N ARG A 55 -8.33 0.35 12.01
CA ARG A 55 -7.43 -0.34 11.06
C ARG A 55 -8.07 -1.61 10.50
N ALA A 56 -8.69 -2.42 11.36
CA ALA A 56 -9.40 -3.63 10.94
C ALA A 56 -10.60 -3.32 10.04
N ALA A 57 -11.48 -2.39 10.44
CA ALA A 57 -12.66 -2.02 9.67
C ALA A 57 -12.31 -1.48 8.26
N VAL A 58 -11.33 -0.57 8.18
CA VAL A 58 -10.86 -0.03 6.90
C VAL A 58 -10.23 -1.12 6.04
N ARG A 59 -9.47 -2.04 6.62
CA ARG A 59 -8.87 -3.16 5.90
C ARG A 59 -9.92 -4.06 5.26
N GLU A 60 -10.98 -4.39 5.99
CA GLU A 60 -12.08 -5.20 5.45
C GLU A 60 -12.76 -4.50 4.28
N ALA A 61 -13.15 -3.24 4.43
CA ALA A 61 -13.76 -2.44 3.38
C ALA A 61 -12.84 -2.31 2.15
N LEU A 62 -11.55 -2.07 2.38
CA LEU A 62 -10.54 -1.98 1.33
C LEU A 62 -10.40 -3.28 0.53
N LEU A 63 -10.42 -4.43 1.21
CA LEU A 63 -10.33 -5.73 0.54
C LEU A 63 -11.54 -6.00 -0.34
N GLN A 64 -12.74 -5.50 0.01
CA GLN A 64 -13.91 -5.59 -0.87
C GLN A 64 -13.68 -4.81 -2.17
N VAL A 65 -13.17 -3.58 -2.09
CA VAL A 65 -12.87 -2.77 -3.29
C VAL A 65 -11.81 -3.44 -4.18
N ILE A 66 -10.73 -3.93 -3.59
CA ILE A 66 -9.63 -4.57 -4.35
C ILE A 66 -10.08 -5.88 -5.04
N ARG A 67 -11.07 -6.59 -4.47
CA ARG A 67 -11.60 -7.83 -5.04
C ARG A 67 -12.66 -7.61 -6.13
N GLN A 68 -13.13 -6.37 -6.33
CA GLN A 68 -14.10 -6.08 -7.39
C GLN A 68 -13.51 -6.39 -8.77
N PRO A 69 -14.29 -6.99 -9.68
CA PRO A 69 -13.90 -7.11 -11.07
C PRO A 69 -13.60 -5.72 -11.67
N GLY A 70 -12.48 -5.59 -12.38
CA GLY A 70 -12.07 -4.30 -12.97
C GLY A 70 -11.35 -3.35 -12.01
N PHE A 71 -10.96 -3.83 -10.81
CA PHE A 71 -9.99 -3.10 -10.00
C PHE A 71 -8.65 -3.01 -10.74
N GLU A 72 -8.16 -1.79 -10.90
CA GLU A 72 -6.92 -1.48 -11.61
C GLU A 72 -5.96 -0.74 -10.66
N PRO A 73 -4.72 -1.22 -10.45
CA PRO A 73 -3.69 -0.56 -9.62
C PRO A 73 -3.10 0.66 -10.34
N ASN A 74 -3.97 1.54 -10.82
CA ASN A 74 -3.60 2.73 -11.56
C ASN A 74 -2.90 3.74 -10.64
N ALA A 75 -1.91 4.47 -11.18
CA ALA A 75 -1.08 5.36 -10.38
C ALA A 75 -1.83 6.59 -9.85
N TYR A 76 -2.70 7.19 -10.66
CA TYR A 76 -3.22 8.54 -10.42
C TYR A 76 -4.73 8.73 -10.59
N ALA A 77 -5.43 7.82 -11.27
CA ALA A 77 -6.86 7.96 -11.53
C ALA A 77 -7.68 7.64 -10.27
N ARG A 78 -8.27 8.69 -9.69
CA ARG A 78 -9.09 8.63 -8.48
C ARG A 78 -10.48 8.07 -8.79
N ARG A 79 -10.64 6.75 -8.69
CA ARG A 79 -11.86 6.04 -9.11
C ARG A 79 -12.53 5.27 -7.98
N TYR A 80 -11.82 5.06 -6.87
CA TYR A 80 -12.23 4.12 -5.85
C TYR A 80 -12.46 4.83 -4.52
N THR A 81 -13.64 4.68 -3.96
CA THR A 81 -13.96 5.10 -2.58
C THR A 81 -13.95 3.88 -1.67
N VAL A 82 -13.55 4.07 -0.41
CA VAL A 82 -13.51 2.99 0.59
C VAL A 82 -14.30 3.44 1.81
N THR A 83 -15.37 2.74 2.14
CA THR A 83 -16.21 3.06 3.30
C THR A 83 -15.38 3.07 4.59
N GLY A 84 -15.50 4.14 5.37
CA GLY A 84 -14.78 4.30 6.64
C GLY A 84 -13.32 4.73 6.53
N LEU A 85 -12.79 4.90 5.30
CA LEU A 85 -11.46 5.47 5.07
C LEU A 85 -11.52 7.00 5.19
N ASP A 86 -12.19 7.63 4.24
CA ASP A 86 -12.52 9.04 4.09
C ASP A 86 -13.58 9.20 2.99
N ASP A 87 -14.05 10.43 2.73
CA ASP A 87 -15.04 10.74 1.69
C ASP A 87 -14.40 11.03 0.31
N LEU A 88 -13.14 10.62 0.09
CA LEU A 88 -12.40 10.92 -1.12
C LEU A 88 -12.22 9.70 -2.02
N ALA A 89 -12.15 9.96 -3.33
CA ALA A 89 -11.76 8.95 -4.30
C ALA A 89 -10.23 8.81 -4.36
N HIS A 90 -9.75 7.57 -4.38
CA HIS A 90 -8.34 7.19 -4.38
C HIS A 90 -7.95 6.49 -5.68
N SER A 91 -6.66 6.54 -6.01
CA SER A 91 -6.09 5.72 -7.07
C SER A 91 -5.88 4.28 -6.62
N GLY A 92 -5.88 3.35 -7.57
CA GLY A 92 -5.68 1.94 -7.25
C GLY A 92 -4.31 1.67 -6.60
N ALA A 93 -3.25 2.32 -7.08
CA ALA A 93 -1.92 2.24 -6.47
C ALA A 93 -1.90 2.76 -5.03
N SER A 94 -2.64 3.84 -4.74
CA SER A 94 -2.81 4.35 -3.36
C SER A 94 -3.46 3.30 -2.46
N LEU A 95 -4.53 2.65 -2.93
CA LEU A 95 -5.24 1.61 -2.19
C LEU A 95 -4.40 0.33 -1.99
N ILE A 96 -3.58 -0.06 -2.98
CA ILE A 96 -2.61 -1.15 -2.82
C ILE A 96 -1.55 -0.79 -1.78
N ALA A 97 -1.07 0.46 -1.76
CA ALA A 97 -0.14 0.93 -0.74
C ALA A 97 -0.77 0.91 0.66
N LEU A 98 -2.02 1.36 0.80
CA LEU A 98 -2.75 1.29 2.08
C LEU A 98 -2.89 -0.16 2.57
N LYS A 99 -3.23 -1.11 1.69
CA LYS A 99 -3.32 -2.53 2.05
C LYS A 99 -2.00 -3.04 2.64
N LYS A 100 -0.86 -2.70 2.03
CA LYS A 100 0.47 -3.09 2.51
C LYS A 100 0.76 -2.48 3.89
N VAL A 101 0.43 -1.20 4.08
CA VAL A 101 0.64 -0.51 5.36
C VAL A 101 -0.23 -1.14 6.45
N LEU A 102 -1.52 -1.38 6.19
CA LEU A 102 -2.41 -2.00 7.17
C LEU A 102 -1.92 -3.39 7.58
N ALA A 103 -1.51 -4.23 6.62
CA ALA A 103 -0.94 -5.54 6.93
C ALA A 103 0.30 -5.45 7.84
N ALA A 104 1.21 -4.49 7.57
CA ALA A 104 2.40 -4.31 8.40
C ALA A 104 2.10 -3.88 9.86
N PHE A 105 0.95 -3.26 10.10
CA PHE A 105 0.51 -2.85 11.44
C PHE A 105 -0.31 -3.93 12.17
N GLU A 106 -0.71 -5.02 11.51
CA GLU A 106 -1.32 -6.19 12.16
C GLU A 106 -0.26 -7.10 12.80
N ASP A 107 0.98 -7.03 12.32
CA ASP A 107 2.12 -7.82 12.80
C ASP A 107 2.86 -7.16 14.00
N GLU A 108 2.40 -5.98 14.48
CA GLU A 108 2.95 -5.26 15.66
C GLU A 108 2.23 -5.61 16.97
#